data_AF-A0A3C1Y831-F1
#
_entry.id   AF-A0A3C1Y831-F1
#
_cell.length_a   1.000
_cell.length_b   1.000
_cell.length_c   1.000
_cell.angle_alpha   90.00
_cell.angle_beta   90.00
_cell.angle_gamma   90.00
#
_symmetry.space_group_name_H-M   'P 1'
#
loop_
_entity.id
_entity.type
_entity.pdbx_description
1 polymer ?
#
loop_
_entity_poly.entity_id
_entity_poly.type
_entity_poly.pdbx_seq_one_letter_code
_entity_poly.pdbx_strand_id
1 'polypeptide(L)'
;ELFEARNPSNPAVVSEIDGEVHFGKVKRGNREISVTSKLGEEKKYLVPLSKMILVQENDYVRAGTPLSDGATTPSDILNIMGPTAVQEYIVNEVQDVYRMQGVKINDKHFEVIVRQMMRKVNIVDPGDTCFLEQQVVDKRDFMDENDRIWGKKVVVDAGDSENLRPGQIITARKLRDENSALKRRDLRIVTVRDAVPATSEQILQGITRAALQTSSFMSAASFQETTKVL
;
A
#
# COMPACT_ATOMS: atom_id res chain seq x y z
N GLU A 1 14.91 2.08 16.24
CA GLU A 1 13.52 2.56 16.03
C GLU A 1 13.14 2.58 14.54
N LEU A 2 13.99 3.16 13.68
CA LEU A 2 13.79 3.21 12.23
C LEU A 2 13.52 1.83 11.60
N PHE A 3 14.34 0.82 11.88
CA PHE A 3 14.12 -0.54 11.36
C PHE A 3 12.90 -1.26 11.94
N GLU A 4 12.32 -0.76 13.03
CA GLU A 4 11.08 -1.30 13.57
C GLU A 4 9.84 -0.53 13.06
N ALA A 5 10.03 0.39 12.10
CA ALA A 5 8.99 1.25 11.55
C ALA A 5 8.15 1.91 12.66
N ARG A 6 8.79 2.29 13.77
CA ARG A 6 8.13 2.94 14.91
C ARG A 6 7.91 4.41 14.61
N ASN A 7 6.80 4.93 15.11
CA ASN A 7 6.54 6.37 15.08
C ASN A 7 7.58 7.11 15.93
N PRO A 8 8.11 8.25 15.45
CA PRO A 8 8.97 9.11 16.24
C PRO A 8 8.27 9.57 17.53
N SER A 9 9.04 9.89 18.58
CA SER A 9 8.48 10.37 19.85
C SER A 9 7.70 11.69 19.71
N ASN A 10 8.10 12.55 18.78
CA ASN A 10 7.40 13.79 18.44
C ASN A 10 7.06 13.84 16.94
N PRO A 11 5.92 13.26 16.51
CA PRO A 11 5.58 13.16 15.08
C PRO A 11 4.96 14.46 14.55
N ALA A 12 5.48 15.01 13.45
CA ALA A 12 4.88 16.17 12.81
C ALA A 12 3.53 15.81 12.16
N VAL A 13 2.58 16.75 12.16
CA VAL A 13 1.38 16.65 11.33
C VAL A 13 1.74 17.16 9.94
N VAL A 14 1.53 16.35 8.91
CA VAL A 14 1.83 16.67 7.50
C VAL A 14 0.56 16.78 6.67
N SER A 15 0.58 17.67 5.67
CA SER A 15 -0.50 17.75 4.70
C SER A 15 -0.46 16.55 3.76
N GLU A 16 -1.61 15.93 3.50
CA GLU A 16 -1.75 14.81 2.56
C GLU A 16 -2.11 15.29 1.15
N ILE A 17 -2.61 16.52 1.02
CA ILE A 17 -3.03 17.11 -0.25
C ILE A 17 -2.32 18.44 -0.51
N ASP A 18 -2.27 18.82 -1.78
CA ASP A 18 -1.88 20.16 -2.20
C ASP A 18 -3.06 21.11 -1.99
N GLY A 19 -2.81 22.31 -1.45
CA GLY A 19 -3.87 23.29 -1.28
C GLY A 19 -3.54 24.48 -0.41
N GLU A 20 -4.54 25.32 -0.19
CA GLU A 20 -4.47 26.51 0.66
C GLU A 20 -4.86 26.19 2.10
N VAL A 21 -4.02 26.60 3.03
CA VAL A 21 -4.17 26.39 4.47
C VAL A 21 -5.17 27.39 5.07
N HIS A 22 -6.08 26.88 5.89
CA HIS A 22 -7.06 27.66 6.64
C HIS A 22 -7.08 27.22 8.10
N PHE A 23 -7.12 28.15 9.05
CA PHE A 23 -7.16 27.81 10.47
C PHE A 23 -8.59 27.71 10.98
N GLY A 24 -8.89 26.57 11.58
CA GLY A 24 -10.15 26.31 12.25
C GLY A 24 -10.15 26.73 13.73
N LYS A 25 -11.25 26.35 14.39
CA LYS A 25 -11.42 26.55 15.83
C LYS A 25 -10.54 25.58 16.61
N VAL A 26 -10.23 25.95 17.85
CA VAL A 26 -9.61 25.02 18.80
C VAL A 26 -10.67 24.01 19.27
N LYS A 27 -10.38 22.72 19.10
CA LYS A 27 -11.22 21.61 19.56
C LYS A 27 -10.41 20.73 20.50
N ARG A 28 -10.88 20.56 21.74
CA ARG A 28 -10.30 19.63 22.74
C ARG A 28 -8.77 19.75 22.90
N GLY A 29 -8.24 20.97 22.91
CA GLY A 29 -6.79 21.22 23.06
C GLY A 29 -5.97 21.11 21.77
N ASN A 30 -6.61 20.87 20.62
CA ASN A 30 -5.99 20.87 19.31
C ASN A 30 -6.47 22.07 18.49
N ARG A 31 -5.57 22.70 17.75
CA ARG A 31 -5.89 23.62 16.66
C ARG A 31 -6.29 22.81 15.44
N GLU A 32 -7.47 23.08 14.89
CA GLU A 32 -7.86 22.54 13.59
C GLU A 32 -7.19 23.36 12.48
N ILE A 33 -6.56 22.69 11.52
CA ILE A 33 -6.00 23.26 10.30
C ILE A 33 -6.63 22.51 9.13
N SER A 34 -7.24 23.21 8.19
CA SER A 34 -7.80 22.64 6.97
C SER A 34 -6.97 23.03 5.77
N VAL A 35 -6.72 22.08 4.86
CA VAL A 35 -6.10 22.35 3.56
C VAL A 35 -7.16 22.13 2.50
N THR A 36 -7.37 23.13 1.64
CA THR A 36 -8.36 23.06 0.56
C THR A 36 -7.65 23.01 -0.79
N SER A 37 -7.85 21.93 -1.52
CA SER A 37 -7.34 21.76 -2.88
C SER A 37 -8.08 22.67 -3.86
N LYS A 38 -7.43 22.99 -4.99
CA LYS A 38 -8.04 23.73 -6.10
C LYS A 38 -9.28 23.04 -6.68
N LEU A 39 -9.40 21.73 -6.47
CA LEU A 39 -10.54 20.92 -6.90
C LEU A 39 -11.72 20.94 -5.90
N GLY A 40 -11.59 21.67 -4.78
CA GLY A 40 -12.62 21.78 -3.74
C GLY A 40 -12.60 20.68 -2.69
N GLU A 41 -11.62 19.77 -2.73
CA GLU A 41 -11.39 18.78 -1.68
C GLU A 41 -10.79 19.45 -0.44
N GLU A 42 -11.44 19.30 0.72
CA GLU A 42 -10.99 19.84 2.01
C GLU A 42 -10.53 18.68 2.92
N LYS A 43 -9.28 18.73 3.38
CA LYS A 43 -8.78 17.84 4.45
C LYS A 43 -8.50 18.60 5.73
N LYS A 44 -8.88 18.01 6.86
CA LYS A 44 -8.76 18.59 8.20
C LYS A 44 -7.74 17.85 9.04
N TYR A 45 -6.88 18.61 9.69
CA TYR A 45 -5.79 18.16 10.52
C TYR A 45 -5.94 18.76 11.92
N LEU A 46 -5.66 17.97 12.95
CA LEU A 46 -5.69 18.40 14.33
C LEU A 46 -4.25 18.51 14.85
N VAL A 47 -3.76 19.73 15.03
CA VAL A 47 -2.44 20.01 15.57
C VAL A 47 -2.55 20.33 17.06
N PRO A 48 -1.91 19.58 17.98
CA PRO A 48 -1.92 19.91 19.40
C PRO A 48 -1.40 21.32 19.66
N LEU A 49 -2.02 22.06 20.59
CA LEU A 49 -1.58 23.42 20.93
C LEU A 49 -0.18 23.50 21.53
N SER A 50 0.35 22.38 22.02
CA SER A 50 1.72 22.27 22.52
C SER A 50 2.77 22.28 21.40
N LYS A 51 2.35 22.13 20.15
CA LYS A 51 3.23 22.08 18.97
C LYS A 51 3.29 23.42 18.28
N MET A 52 4.46 23.72 17.71
CA MET A 52 4.64 24.91 16.90
C MET A 52 4.07 24.68 15.51
N ILE A 53 3.16 25.54 15.07
CA ILE A 53 2.62 25.52 13.70
C ILE A 53 3.64 26.19 12.79
N LEU A 54 3.97 25.53 11.68
CA LEU A 54 5.01 25.97 10.73
C LEU A 54 4.46 26.74 9.52
N VAL A 55 3.13 26.76 9.37
CA VAL A 55 2.42 27.37 8.25
C VAL A 55 1.58 28.57 8.72
N GLN A 56 1.18 29.42 7.78
CA GLN A 56 0.30 30.57 8.01
C GLN A 56 -1.05 30.42 7.29
N GLU A 57 -2.01 31.27 7.66
CA GLU A 57 -3.31 31.35 6.99
C GLU A 57 -3.14 31.78 5.52
N ASN A 58 -3.80 31.07 4.61
CA ASN A 58 -3.71 31.24 3.14
C ASN A 58 -2.37 30.83 2.52
N ASP A 59 -1.48 30.16 3.26
CA ASP A 59 -0.29 29.56 2.66
C ASP A 59 -0.68 28.43 1.71
N TYR A 60 -0.01 28.36 0.56
CA TYR A 60 -0.14 27.22 -0.34
C TYR A 60 0.90 26.16 0.01
N VAL A 61 0.44 24.99 0.45
CA VAL A 61 1.28 23.85 0.82
C VAL A 61 1.15 22.73 -0.19
N ARG A 62 2.22 21.96 -0.35
CA ARG A 62 2.20 20.70 -1.12
C ARG A 62 1.96 19.52 -0.20
N ALA A 63 1.45 18.43 -0.75
CA ALA A 63 1.39 17.13 -0.09
C ALA A 63 2.80 16.76 0.42
N GLY A 64 2.87 16.34 1.68
CA GLY A 64 4.09 16.03 2.42
C GLY A 64 4.65 17.21 3.22
N THR A 65 4.13 18.43 3.05
CA THR A 65 4.60 19.61 3.81
C THR A 65 4.20 19.49 5.29
N PRO A 66 5.16 19.60 6.24
CA PRO A 66 4.84 19.63 7.67
C PRO A 66 4.06 20.89 8.05
N LEU A 67 2.90 20.68 8.69
CA LEU A 67 2.06 21.74 9.26
C LEU A 67 2.50 22.10 10.69
N SER A 68 3.15 21.17 11.38
CA SER A 68 3.67 21.35 12.75
C SER A 68 5.13 20.92 12.88
N ASP A 69 5.77 21.33 13.96
CA ASP A 69 7.07 20.81 14.37
C ASP A 69 7.01 19.30 14.68
N GLY A 70 8.18 18.66 14.57
CA GLY A 70 8.37 17.23 14.78
C GLY A 70 8.99 16.52 13.57
N ALA A 71 9.21 15.22 13.71
CA ALA A 71 9.70 14.37 12.63
C ALA A 71 8.51 13.77 11.86
N THR A 72 8.59 13.71 10.54
CA THR A 72 7.60 13.06 9.70
C THR A 72 7.63 11.55 9.91
N THR A 73 6.48 10.90 10.06
CA THR A 73 6.47 9.44 10.28
C THR A 73 6.74 8.71 8.95
N PRO A 74 7.41 7.54 8.96
CA PRO A 74 7.58 6.73 7.76
C PRO A 74 6.26 6.34 7.10
N SER A 75 5.20 6.12 7.90
CA SER A 75 3.86 5.80 7.40
C SER A 75 3.24 6.96 6.63
N ASP A 76 3.36 8.19 7.13
CA ASP A 76 2.86 9.38 6.42
C ASP A 76 3.64 9.58 5.11
N ILE A 77 4.97 9.41 5.15
CA ILE A 77 5.80 9.49 3.94
C ILE A 77 5.36 8.46 2.91
N LEU A 78 5.12 7.22 3.33
CA LEU A 78 4.68 6.15 2.44
C LEU A 78 3.32 6.45 1.79
N ASN A 79 2.36 6.92 2.59
CA ASN A 79 1.00 7.18 2.11
C ASN A 79 0.92 8.42 1.21
N ILE A 80 1.76 9.43 1.45
CA ILE A 80 1.69 10.72 0.76
C ILE A 80 2.69 10.80 -0.40
N MET A 81 3.95 10.48 -0.15
CA MET A 81 5.05 10.60 -1.13
C MET A 81 5.38 9.28 -1.83
N GLY A 82 4.87 8.17 -1.32
CA GLY A 82 5.01 6.85 -1.94
C GLY A 82 6.23 6.05 -1.49
N PRO A 83 6.40 4.83 -2.06
CA PRO A 83 7.36 3.85 -1.58
C PRO A 83 8.82 4.25 -1.78
N THR A 84 9.15 4.96 -2.86
CA THR A 84 10.53 5.40 -3.11
C THR A 84 10.97 6.46 -2.10
N ALA A 85 10.10 7.42 -1.79
CA ALA A 85 10.40 8.47 -0.82
C ALA A 85 10.62 7.91 0.59
N VAL A 86 9.81 6.94 1.03
CA VAL A 86 10.02 6.32 2.35
C VAL A 86 11.32 5.49 2.39
N GLN A 87 11.70 4.86 1.28
CA GLN A 87 12.97 4.12 1.20
C GLN A 87 14.16 5.05 1.36
N GLU A 88 14.21 6.13 0.58
CA GLU A 88 15.26 7.14 0.67
C GLU A 88 15.33 7.75 2.06
N TYR A 89 14.17 8.08 2.66
CA TYR A 89 14.10 8.60 4.02
C TYR A 89 14.74 7.65 5.04
N ILE A 90 14.35 6.36 5.05
CA ILE A 90 14.89 5.40 6.02
C ILE A 90 16.40 5.17 5.80
N VAL A 91 16.84 5.06 4.54
CA VAL A 91 18.26 4.85 4.23
C VAL A 91 19.10 6.04 4.71
N ASN A 92 18.68 7.27 4.41
CA ASN A 92 19.40 8.48 4.82
C ASN A 92 19.46 8.61 6.35
N GLU A 93 18.32 8.47 7.04
CA GLU A 93 18.26 8.58 8.51
C GLU A 93 19.15 7.55 9.20
N VAL A 94 19.14 6.30 8.75
CA VAL A 94 20.02 5.26 9.32
C VAL A 94 21.48 5.60 9.02
N GLN A 95 21.78 6.02 7.80
CA GLN A 95 23.14 6.30 7.40
C GLN A 95 23.74 7.48 8.17
N ASP A 96 22.96 8.52 8.44
CA ASP A 96 23.43 9.68 9.19
C ASP A 96 23.83 9.32 10.63
N VAL A 97 23.10 8.40 11.28
CA VAL A 97 23.49 7.87 12.59
C VAL A 97 24.85 7.16 12.53
N TYR A 98 25.07 6.29 11.53
CA TYR A 98 26.37 5.60 11.39
C TYR A 98 27.51 6.54 11.00
N ARG A 99 27.24 7.53 10.13
CA ARG A 99 28.20 8.56 9.75
C ARG A 99 28.61 9.41 10.95
N MET A 100 27.67 9.78 11.82
CA MET A 100 27.97 10.50 13.06
C MET A 100 28.89 9.70 13.99
N GLN A 101 28.80 8.37 13.98
CA GLN A 101 29.70 7.47 14.72
C GLN A 101 31.02 7.18 13.99
N GLY A 102 31.25 7.79 12.82
CA GLY A 102 32.45 7.61 12.01
C GLY A 102 32.49 6.30 11.21
N VAL A 103 31.37 5.55 11.17
CA VAL A 103 31.29 4.27 10.45
C VAL A 103 30.72 4.50 9.05
N LYS A 104 31.48 4.11 8.02
CA LYS A 104 31.05 4.19 6.62
C LYS A 104 30.52 2.84 6.17
N ILE A 105 29.21 2.76 5.91
CA ILE A 105 28.52 1.59 5.36
C ILE A 105 27.92 1.99 4.01
N ASN A 106 27.99 1.08 3.04
CA ASN A 106 27.38 1.30 1.72
C ASN A 106 25.85 1.17 1.79
N ASP A 107 25.15 2.09 1.13
CA ASP A 107 23.70 2.25 1.14
C ASP A 107 22.97 0.96 0.71
N LYS A 108 23.58 0.18 -0.19
CA LYS A 108 23.04 -1.11 -0.65
C LYS A 108 22.70 -2.06 0.50
N HIS A 109 23.42 -2.01 1.61
CA HIS A 109 23.12 -2.84 2.77
C HIS A 109 21.78 -2.42 3.41
N PHE A 110 21.56 -1.11 3.56
CA PHE A 110 20.32 -0.58 4.13
C PHE A 110 19.16 -0.75 3.17
N GLU A 111 19.35 -0.53 1.87
CA GLU A 111 18.35 -0.77 0.84
C GLU A 111 17.82 -2.21 0.87
N VAL A 112 18.70 -3.20 1.04
CA VAL A 112 18.28 -4.61 1.17
C VAL A 112 17.40 -4.81 2.41
N ILE A 113 17.72 -4.17 3.53
CA ILE A 113 16.91 -4.26 4.77
C ILE A 113 15.54 -3.59 4.57
N VAL A 114 15.52 -2.37 4.03
CA VAL A 114 14.26 -1.63 3.79
C VAL A 114 13.39 -2.37 2.77
N ARG A 115 13.99 -3.01 1.76
CA ARG A 115 13.28 -3.92 0.85
C ARG A 115 12.59 -5.06 1.59
N GLN A 116 13.20 -5.64 2.62
CA GLN A 116 12.55 -6.67 3.44
C GLN A 116 11.40 -6.10 4.28
N MET A 117 11.54 -4.88 4.81
CA MET A 117 10.48 -4.18 5.55
C MET A 117 9.25 -3.88 4.68
N MET A 118 9.43 -3.74 3.36
CA MET A 118 8.39 -3.43 2.38
C MET A 118 7.98 -4.63 1.52
N ARG A 119 8.27 -5.85 1.95
CA ARG A 119 8.01 -7.07 1.16
C ARG A 119 6.52 -7.42 1.06
N LYS A 120 5.69 -6.88 1.94
CA LYS A 120 4.26 -7.18 2.03
C LYS A 120 3.39 -6.05 1.49
N VAL A 121 2.21 -6.41 1.01
CA VAL A 121 1.14 -5.48 0.60
C VAL A 121 -0.16 -5.87 1.28
N ASN A 122 -1.03 -4.89 1.52
CA ASN A 122 -2.38 -5.12 2.03
C ASN A 122 -3.38 -5.05 0.87
N ILE A 123 -4.26 -6.04 0.75
CA ILE A 123 -5.24 -6.09 -0.33
C ILE A 123 -6.39 -5.11 -0.04
N VAL A 124 -6.65 -4.22 -0.99
CA VAL A 124 -7.72 -3.21 -0.91
C VAL A 124 -8.97 -3.75 -1.60
N ASP A 125 -8.83 -4.27 -2.82
CA ASP A 125 -9.91 -4.94 -3.56
C ASP A 125 -9.35 -6.25 -4.13
N PRO A 126 -9.92 -7.42 -3.80
CA PRO A 126 -9.45 -8.70 -4.34
C PRO A 126 -9.79 -8.92 -5.82
N GLY A 127 -10.74 -8.16 -6.41
CA GLY A 127 -11.21 -8.40 -7.77
C GLY A 127 -11.66 -9.84 -8.00
N ASP A 128 -11.18 -10.46 -9.09
CA ASP A 128 -11.44 -11.86 -9.44
C ASP A 128 -10.30 -12.82 -9.04
N THR A 129 -9.38 -12.36 -8.19
CA THR A 129 -8.27 -13.19 -7.68
C THR A 129 -8.73 -14.08 -6.52
N CYS A 130 -7.82 -14.89 -5.98
CA CYS A 130 -8.06 -15.70 -4.79
C CYS A 130 -7.83 -14.96 -3.46
N PHE A 131 -7.48 -13.67 -3.49
CA PHE A 131 -7.21 -12.91 -2.27
C PHE A 131 -8.47 -12.55 -1.50
N LEU A 132 -8.28 -12.20 -0.23
CA LEU A 132 -9.30 -11.64 0.63
C LEU A 132 -9.02 -10.15 0.87
N GLU A 133 -10.08 -9.37 1.07
CA GLU A 133 -9.98 -7.96 1.46
C GLU A 133 -9.21 -7.85 2.80
N GLN A 134 -8.33 -6.84 2.92
CA GLN A 134 -7.45 -6.61 4.08
C GLN A 134 -6.45 -7.75 4.36
N GLN A 135 -6.30 -8.69 3.44
CA GLN A 135 -5.29 -9.72 3.57
C GLN A 135 -3.90 -9.12 3.35
N VAL A 136 -2.96 -9.43 4.24
CA VAL A 136 -1.54 -9.10 4.04
C VAL A 136 -0.85 -10.25 3.32
N VAL A 137 -0.38 -9.99 2.10
CA VAL A 137 0.26 -11.00 1.24
C VAL A 137 1.65 -10.57 0.82
N ASP A 138 2.46 -11.52 0.35
CA ASP A 138 3.73 -11.17 -0.27
C ASP A 138 3.52 -10.36 -1.53
N LYS A 139 4.32 -9.30 -1.71
CA LYS A 139 4.23 -8.44 -2.89
C LYS A 139 4.47 -9.24 -4.17
N ARG A 140 5.36 -10.24 -4.13
CA ARG A 140 5.62 -11.09 -5.28
C ARG A 140 4.42 -11.99 -5.60
N ASP A 141 3.86 -12.65 -4.60
CA ASP A 141 2.68 -13.51 -4.78
C ASP A 141 1.48 -12.71 -5.32
N PHE A 142 1.31 -11.47 -4.83
CA PHE A 142 0.33 -10.52 -5.36
C PHE A 142 0.53 -10.22 -6.85
N MET A 143 1.77 -9.90 -7.25
CA MET A 143 2.09 -9.61 -8.65
C MET A 143 1.86 -10.84 -9.54
N ASP A 144 2.33 -12.01 -9.12
CA ASP A 144 2.21 -13.26 -9.87
C ASP A 144 0.72 -13.64 -10.08
N GLU A 145 -0.14 -13.45 -9.07
CA GLU A 145 -1.58 -13.72 -9.16
C GLU A 145 -2.31 -12.70 -10.05
N ASN A 146 -1.94 -11.42 -9.99
CA ASN A 146 -2.50 -10.41 -10.88
C ASN A 146 -2.12 -10.64 -12.34
N ASP A 147 -0.86 -11.01 -12.61
CA ASP A 147 -0.41 -11.39 -13.95
C ASP A 147 -1.14 -12.63 -14.45
N ARG A 148 -1.46 -13.58 -13.56
CA ARG A 148 -2.28 -14.76 -13.88
C ARG A 148 -3.70 -14.38 -14.31
N ILE A 149 -4.31 -13.36 -13.71
CA ILE A 149 -5.67 -12.90 -14.05
C ILE A 149 -5.69 -11.99 -15.28
N TRP A 150 -4.58 -11.31 -15.55
CA TRP A 150 -4.48 -10.34 -16.65
C TRP A 150 -4.93 -10.91 -18.00
N GLY A 151 -5.82 -10.18 -18.68
CA GLY A 151 -6.34 -10.54 -20.00
C GLY A 151 -7.29 -11.75 -20.04
N LYS A 152 -7.66 -12.32 -18.88
CA LYS A 152 -8.70 -13.35 -18.79
C LYS A 152 -10.10 -12.73 -18.80
N LYS A 153 -11.09 -13.59 -19.02
CA LYS A 153 -12.51 -13.25 -19.06
C LYS A 153 -13.26 -14.09 -18.03
N VAL A 154 -14.27 -13.50 -17.40
CA VAL A 154 -15.18 -14.19 -16.47
C VAL A 154 -16.48 -14.46 -17.20
N VAL A 155 -16.93 -15.71 -17.19
CA VAL A 155 -18.21 -16.11 -17.77
C VAL A 155 -19.36 -15.52 -16.94
N VAL A 156 -20.19 -14.69 -17.58
CA VAL A 156 -21.39 -14.11 -16.96
C VAL A 156 -22.58 -15.03 -17.21
N ASP A 157 -22.76 -15.45 -18.46
CA ASP A 157 -23.75 -16.45 -18.85
C ASP A 157 -23.10 -17.46 -19.79
N ALA A 158 -23.26 -18.75 -19.47
CA ALA A 158 -22.73 -19.86 -20.26
C ALA A 158 -23.55 -20.12 -21.54
N GLY A 159 -24.76 -19.55 -21.67
CA GLY A 159 -25.65 -19.81 -22.79
C GLY A 159 -26.02 -21.29 -22.84
N ASP A 160 -25.74 -21.93 -23.98
CA ASP A 160 -25.96 -23.37 -24.17
C ASP A 160 -24.63 -24.18 -24.18
N SER A 161 -23.54 -23.63 -23.63
CA SER A 161 -22.28 -24.35 -23.45
C SER A 161 -22.39 -25.40 -22.34
N GLU A 162 -21.99 -26.65 -22.63
CA GLU A 162 -21.85 -27.71 -21.62
C GLU A 162 -20.48 -27.65 -20.90
N ASN A 163 -19.50 -26.98 -21.50
CA ASN A 163 -18.11 -26.96 -21.04
C ASN A 163 -17.80 -25.79 -20.09
N LEU A 164 -18.61 -24.73 -20.13
CA LEU A 164 -18.39 -23.50 -19.37
C LEU A 164 -19.51 -23.29 -18.36
N ARG A 165 -19.16 -22.68 -17.23
CA ARG A 165 -20.11 -22.34 -16.17
C ARG A 165 -20.00 -20.85 -15.81
N PRO A 166 -21.11 -20.20 -15.40
CA PRO A 166 -21.05 -18.84 -14.84
C PRO A 166 -20.03 -18.75 -13.71
N GLY A 167 -19.27 -17.65 -13.67
CA GLY A 167 -18.18 -17.41 -12.72
C GLY A 167 -16.84 -18.03 -13.11
N GLN A 168 -16.77 -18.87 -14.14
CA GLN A 168 -15.50 -19.47 -14.56
C GLN A 168 -14.60 -18.45 -15.25
N ILE A 169 -13.33 -18.42 -14.84
CA ILE A 169 -12.30 -17.59 -15.47
C ILE A 169 -11.66 -18.36 -16.64
N ILE A 170 -11.70 -17.79 -17.84
CA ILE A 170 -11.21 -18.41 -19.07
C ILE A 170 -10.32 -17.47 -19.87
N THR A 171 -9.51 -18.02 -20.77
CA THR A 171 -8.71 -17.23 -21.71
C THR A 171 -9.56 -16.79 -22.90
N ALA A 172 -9.19 -15.67 -23.53
CA ALA A 172 -9.85 -15.19 -24.75
C ALA A 172 -9.78 -16.22 -25.90
N ARG A 173 -8.76 -17.08 -25.92
CA ARG A 173 -8.66 -18.20 -26.87
C ARG A 173 -9.76 -19.23 -26.61
N LYS A 174 -9.89 -19.72 -25.38
CA LYS A 174 -10.90 -20.73 -25.01
C LYS A 174 -12.32 -20.23 -25.28
N LEU A 175 -12.60 -18.95 -25.00
CA LEU A 175 -13.88 -18.32 -25.32
C LEU A 175 -14.17 -18.32 -26.84
N ARG A 176 -13.18 -17.95 -27.66
CA ARG A 176 -13.34 -17.95 -29.13
C ARG A 176 -13.62 -19.35 -29.67
N ASP A 177 -12.89 -20.34 -29.17
CA ASP A 177 -13.04 -21.73 -29.62
C ASP A 177 -14.44 -22.27 -29.28
N GLU A 178 -14.92 -22.04 -28.04
CA GLU A 178 -16.25 -22.46 -27.59
C GLU A 178 -17.37 -21.72 -28.34
N ASN A 179 -17.29 -20.39 -28.46
CA ASN A 179 -18.30 -19.61 -29.17
C ASN A 179 -18.34 -19.93 -30.67
N SER A 180 -17.22 -20.34 -31.28
CA SER A 180 -17.20 -20.81 -32.67
C SER A 180 -17.88 -22.18 -32.84
N ALA A 181 -17.81 -23.06 -31.83
CA ALA A 181 -18.52 -24.33 -31.82
C ALA A 181 -20.03 -24.18 -31.56
N LEU A 182 -20.43 -23.24 -30.71
CA LEU A 182 -21.84 -22.91 -30.46
C LEU A 182 -22.51 -22.26 -31.67
N LYS A 183 -21.84 -21.28 -32.31
CA LYS A 183 -22.34 -20.64 -33.53
C LYS A 183 -22.56 -21.62 -34.68
N ARG A 184 -21.69 -22.63 -34.85
CA ARG A 184 -21.86 -23.66 -35.89
C ARG A 184 -23.09 -24.56 -35.68
N ARG A 185 -23.61 -24.61 -34.45
CA ARG A 185 -24.77 -25.41 -34.06
C ARG A 185 -26.02 -24.56 -33.82
N ASP A 186 -25.97 -23.27 -34.18
CA ASP A 186 -27.05 -22.28 -33.93
C ASP A 186 -27.50 -22.20 -32.46
N LEU A 187 -26.56 -22.41 -31.53
CA LEU A 187 -26.78 -22.35 -30.08
C LEU A 187 -26.43 -20.97 -29.50
N ARG A 188 -26.99 -20.64 -28.33
CA ARG A 188 -26.69 -19.37 -27.64
C ARG A 188 -25.24 -19.36 -27.18
N ILE A 189 -24.53 -18.31 -27.55
CA ILE A 189 -23.12 -18.10 -27.24
C ILE A 189 -22.92 -17.71 -25.78
N VAL A 190 -21.70 -17.94 -25.30
CA VAL A 190 -21.25 -17.57 -23.96
C VAL A 190 -21.00 -16.07 -23.92
N THR A 191 -21.58 -15.41 -22.91
CA THR A 191 -21.31 -14.00 -22.61
C THR A 191 -20.31 -13.88 -21.47
N VAL A 192 -19.39 -12.92 -21.58
CA VAL A 192 -18.30 -12.73 -20.63
C VAL A 192 -18.13 -11.26 -20.29
N ARG A 193 -17.48 -11.02 -19.15
CA ARG A 193 -16.86 -9.73 -18.81
C ARG A 193 -15.35 -9.89 -18.67
N ASP A 194 -14.66 -8.78 -18.55
CA ASP A 194 -13.22 -8.78 -18.30
C ASP A 194 -12.95 -9.16 -16.84
N ALA A 195 -11.90 -9.95 -16.63
CA ALA A 195 -11.46 -10.28 -15.29
C ALA A 195 -10.71 -9.08 -14.69
N VAL A 196 -11.05 -8.74 -13.45
CA VAL A 196 -10.50 -7.60 -12.72
C VAL A 196 -9.38 -8.11 -11.80
N PRO A 197 -8.14 -7.60 -11.94
CA PRO A 197 -7.05 -7.95 -11.03
C PRO A 197 -7.28 -7.32 -9.65
N ALA A 198 -6.60 -7.84 -8.62
CA ALA A 198 -6.66 -7.26 -7.29
C ALA A 198 -5.90 -5.92 -7.24
N THR A 199 -6.35 -5.03 -6.36
CA THR A 199 -5.63 -3.81 -5.98
C THR A 199 -5.08 -3.96 -4.56
N SER A 200 -3.94 -3.33 -4.31
CA SER A 200 -3.28 -3.37 -3.02
C SER A 200 -2.64 -2.05 -2.68
N GLU A 201 -2.42 -1.84 -1.39
CA GLU A 201 -1.63 -0.74 -0.85
C GLU A 201 -0.30 -1.29 -0.28
N GLN A 202 0.77 -0.53 -0.48
CA GLN A 202 2.07 -0.88 0.06
C GLN A 202 2.05 -0.67 1.59
N ILE A 203 2.56 -1.65 2.33
CA ILE A 203 2.76 -1.50 3.77
C ILE A 203 4.25 -1.50 4.13
N LEU A 204 4.59 -0.80 5.21
CA LEU A 204 5.89 -0.82 5.84
C LEU A 204 5.79 -1.55 7.18
N GLN A 205 6.61 -2.58 7.37
CA GLN A 205 6.67 -3.36 8.60
C GLN A 205 8.03 -3.23 9.26
N GLY A 206 8.07 -3.24 10.59
CA GLY A 206 9.31 -3.42 11.33
C GLY A 206 9.97 -4.76 11.00
N ILE A 207 11.30 -4.82 11.04
CA ILE A 207 12.08 -6.01 10.68
C ILE A 207 11.67 -7.24 11.50
N THR A 208 11.33 -7.08 12.78
CA THR A 208 10.86 -8.17 13.64
C THR A 208 9.56 -8.78 13.11
N ARG A 209 8.57 -7.94 12.77
CA ARG A 209 7.30 -8.42 12.20
C ARG A 209 7.50 -9.02 10.81
N ALA A 210 8.32 -8.40 9.97
CA ALA A 210 8.64 -8.90 8.64
C ALA A 210 9.34 -10.28 8.67
N ALA A 211 10.18 -10.52 9.68
CA ALA A 211 10.87 -11.80 9.89
C ALA A 211 9.90 -12.90 10.33
N LEU A 212 8.96 -12.60 11.24
CA LEU A 212 7.95 -13.56 11.71
C LEU A 212 6.91 -13.92 10.63
N GLN A 213 6.61 -13.00 9.71
CA GLN A 213 5.65 -13.19 8.62
C GLN A 213 6.26 -13.73 7.32
N THR A 214 7.34 -14.51 7.42
CA THR A 214 7.91 -15.25 6.29
C THR A 214 7.06 -16.48 5.95
N SER A 215 7.14 -16.97 4.71
CA SER A 215 6.39 -18.16 4.25
C SER A 215 6.92 -19.48 4.82
N SER A 216 8.21 -19.52 5.18
CA SER A 216 8.84 -20.69 5.80
C SER A 216 8.60 -20.70 7.30
N PHE A 217 7.75 -21.62 7.77
CA PHE A 217 7.48 -21.78 9.21
C PHE A 217 8.77 -22.11 10.00
N MET A 218 9.69 -22.90 9.41
CA MET A 218 10.98 -23.19 10.05
C MET A 218 11.82 -21.92 10.21
N SER A 219 11.85 -21.06 9.19
CA SER A 219 12.59 -19.79 9.25
C SER A 219 11.95 -18.83 10.25
N ALA A 220 10.62 -18.73 10.27
CA ALA A 220 9.89 -17.92 11.26
C ALA A 220 10.17 -18.41 12.69
N ALA A 221 10.04 -19.73 12.93
CA ALA A 221 10.24 -20.33 14.25
C ALA A 221 11.69 -20.22 14.71
N SER A 222 12.66 -20.18 13.80
CA SER A 222 14.07 -20.02 14.16
C SER A 222 14.44 -18.62 14.68
N PHE A 223 13.59 -17.61 14.46
CA PHE A 223 13.85 -16.23 14.87
C PHE A 223 13.45 -15.95 16.32
N GLN A 224 12.13 -15.85 16.60
CA GLN A 224 11.54 -15.56 17.91
C GLN A 224 10.11 -16.12 17.98
N GLU A 225 9.46 -16.01 19.15
CA GLU A 225 8.06 -16.44 19.38
C GLU A 225 7.76 -17.89 18.96
N THR A 226 8.73 -18.81 19.12
CA THR A 226 8.66 -20.21 18.65
C THR A 226 7.34 -20.91 18.95
N THR A 227 6.84 -20.82 20.19
CA THR A 227 5.59 -21.47 20.64
C THR A 227 4.34 -20.94 19.94
N LYS A 228 4.36 -19.71 19.44
CA LYS A 228 3.23 -19.09 18.73
C LYS A 228 3.31 -19.35 17.21
N VAL A 229 4.52 -19.54 16.69
CA VAL A 229 4.76 -19.82 15.27
C VAL A 229 4.48 -21.29 14.93
N LEU A 230 4.78 -22.21 15.85
CA LEU A 230 4.45 -23.63 15.75
C LEU A 230 2.97 -23.89 16.02
#